data_AF-B4CY81-F1
#
_entry.id   AF-B4CY81-F1
#
_cell.length_a   1.000
_cell.length_b   1.000
_cell.length_c   1.000
_cell.angle_alpha   90.00
_cell.angle_beta   90.00
_cell.angle_gamma   90.00
#
_symmetry.space_group_name_H-M   'P 1'
#
loop_
_entity.id
_entity.type
_entity.pdbx_description
1 polymer ?
#
loop_
_entity_poly.entity_id
_entity_poly.type
_entity_poly.pdbx_seq_one_letter_code
_entity_poly.pdbx_strand_id
1 'polypeptide(L)'
;MGPPNEFQPLIDEIFREKVLRARASKQPGVLSLDGFDLFEAALELTREGIRGEHPHATNAEIEAEVNRRLAIRRRIDEHGIYRSVT
;
A
#
# COMPACT_ATOMS: atom_id res chain seq x y z
N MET A 1 0.64 28.81 2.51
CA MET A 1 1.64 28.07 3.31
C MET A 1 1.35 28.38 4.76
N GLY A 2 0.77 27.44 5.51
CA GLY A 2 0.55 27.64 6.94
C GLY A 2 1.90 27.69 7.68
N PRO A 3 1.93 28.25 8.90
CA PRO A 3 3.14 28.23 9.71
C PRO A 3 3.63 26.79 9.92
N PRO A 4 4.95 26.55 10.01
CA PRO A 4 5.48 25.22 10.27
C PRO A 4 4.82 24.67 11.54
N ASN A 5 4.28 23.45 11.44
CA ASN A 5 3.67 22.76 12.57
C ASN A 5 4.72 22.66 13.69
N GLU A 6 4.49 23.29 14.83
CA GLU A 6 5.41 23.28 15.98
C GLU A 6 5.69 21.85 16.49
N PHE A 7 4.80 20.91 16.19
CA PHE A 7 4.96 19.49 16.50
C PHE A 7 5.67 18.70 15.40
N GLN A 8 6.03 19.31 14.26
CA GLN A 8 6.70 18.60 13.17
C GLN A 8 7.96 17.85 13.62
N PRO A 9 8.85 18.44 14.46
CA PRO A 9 10.01 17.71 14.95
C PRO A 9 9.65 16.47 15.80
N LEU A 10 8.57 16.55 16.58
CA LEU A 10 8.08 15.44 17.39
C LEU A 10 7.45 14.34 16.52
N ILE A 11 6.69 14.74 15.49
CA ILE A 11 6.10 13.82 14.51
C ILE A 11 7.20 13.06 13.76
N ASP A 12 8.25 13.76 13.34
CA ASP A 12 9.39 13.19 12.63
C ASP A 12 10.16 12.20 13.52
N GLU A 13 10.34 12.52 14.80
CA GLU A 13 11.01 11.62 15.76
C GLU A 13 10.17 10.36 16.03
N ILE A 14 8.85 10.50 16.23
CA ILE A 14 7.94 9.36 16.37
C ILE A 14 7.96 8.49 15.09
N PHE A 15 7.98 9.11 13.91
CA PHE A 15 8.04 8.39 12.64
C PHE A 15 9.37 7.65 12.50
N ARG A 16 10.49 8.31 12.83
CA ARG A 16 11.83 7.73 12.84
C ARG A 16 11.91 6.52 13.76
N GLU A 17 11.41 6.62 14.99
CA GLU A 17 11.38 5.49 15.92
C GLU A 17 10.56 4.32 15.36
N LYS A 18 9.40 4.57 14.77
CA LYS A 18 8.57 3.53 14.14
C LYS A 18 9.33 2.81 13.02
N VAL A 19 10.04 3.55 12.16
CA VAL A 19 10.86 2.98 11.09
C VAL A 19 12.01 2.15 11.64
N LEU A 20 12.72 2.65 12.66
CA LEU A 20 13.83 1.94 13.28
C LEU A 20 13.38 0.67 13.99
N ARG A 21 12.28 0.71 14.75
CA ARG A 21 11.69 -0.48 15.38
C ARG A 21 11.26 -1.50 14.33
N ALA A 22 10.58 -1.06 13.27
CA ALA A 22 10.16 -1.94 12.17
C ALA A 22 11.34 -2.55 11.39
N ARG A 23 12.50 -1.90 11.38
CA ARG A 23 13.75 -2.46 10.80
C ARG A 23 14.43 -3.42 11.76
N ALA A 24 14.47 -3.10 13.05
CA ALA A 24 15.11 -3.91 14.08
C ALA A 24 14.32 -5.19 14.43
N SER A 25 12.99 -5.18 14.29
CA SER A 25 12.13 -6.32 14.61
C SER A 25 12.03 -7.36 13.49
N LYS A 26 12.76 -7.22 12.37
CA LYS A 26 12.65 -8.11 11.22
C LYS A 26 13.80 -9.11 11.17
N GLN A 27 13.44 -10.40 11.07
CA GLN A 27 14.39 -11.49 10.83
C GLN A 27 15.22 -11.23 9.55
N PRO A 28 16.52 -11.58 9.53
CA PRO A 28 17.33 -11.54 8.31
C PRO A 28 16.65 -12.39 7.23
N GLY A 29 16.21 -11.75 6.12
CA GLY A 29 15.53 -12.41 5.00
C GLY A 29 14.10 -11.93 4.68
N VAL A 30 13.48 -11.09 5.53
CA VAL A 30 12.05 -10.70 5.37
C VAL A 30 11.83 -9.37 4.61
N LEU A 31 12.89 -8.61 4.35
CA LEU A 31 12.89 -7.64 3.26
C LEU A 31 13.63 -8.29 2.09
N SER A 32 12.92 -9.15 1.36
CA SER A 32 13.44 -9.53 0.05
C SER A 32 13.58 -8.23 -0.75
N LEU A 33 14.73 -8.07 -1.40
CA LEU A 33 14.97 -6.98 -2.35
C LEU A 33 13.91 -6.96 -3.47
N ASP A 34 13.12 -8.03 -3.57
CA ASP A 34 12.04 -8.27 -4.53
C ASP A 34 10.70 -7.70 -4.03
N GLY A 35 10.63 -6.93 -2.95
CA GLY A 35 9.35 -6.36 -2.48
C GLY A 35 8.65 -5.51 -3.54
N PHE A 36 9.41 -4.79 -4.36
CA PHE A 36 8.88 -4.07 -5.53
C PHE A 36 8.45 -5.03 -6.64
N ASP A 37 9.27 -6.02 -6.97
CA ASP A 37 8.98 -7.00 -8.02
C ASP A 37 7.75 -7.86 -7.69
N LEU A 38 7.59 -8.24 -6.41
CA LEU A 38 6.42 -8.94 -5.90
C LEU A 38 5.16 -8.08 -5.98
N PHE A 39 5.29 -6.78 -5.73
CA PHE A 39 4.17 -5.84 -5.86
C PHE A 39 3.76 -5.70 -7.33
N GLU A 40 4.70 -5.52 -8.24
CA GLU A 40 4.42 -5.48 -9.69
C GLU A 40 3.80 -6.79 -10.18
N ALA A 41 4.31 -7.94 -9.75
CA ALA A 41 3.72 -9.24 -10.08
C ALA A 41 2.27 -9.37 -9.58
N ALA A 42 1.97 -8.87 -8.38
CA ALA A 42 0.61 -8.84 -7.86
C ALA A 42 -0.31 -7.89 -8.64
N LEU A 43 0.21 -6.75 -9.11
CA LEU A 43 -0.54 -5.84 -9.97
C LEU A 43 -0.85 -6.49 -11.32
N GLU A 44 0.09 -7.20 -11.93
CA GLU A 44 -0.17 -7.92 -13.19
C GLU A 44 -1.24 -9.00 -13.04
N LEU A 45 -1.19 -9.79 -11.96
CA LEU A 45 -2.23 -10.76 -11.68
C LEU A 45 -3.61 -10.09 -11.53
N THR A 46 -3.64 -8.91 -10.91
CA THR A 46 -4.87 -8.13 -10.76
C THR A 46 -5.39 -7.63 -12.11
N ARG A 47 -4.50 -7.13 -12.98
CA ARG A 47 -4.84 -6.70 -14.35
C ARG A 47 -5.41 -7.84 -15.18
N GLU A 48 -4.81 -9.02 -15.13
CA GLU A 48 -5.31 -10.23 -15.80
C GLU A 48 -6.71 -10.60 -15.32
N GLY A 49 -6.96 -10.56 -14.01
CA GLY A 49 -8.31 -10.76 -13.46
C GLY A 49 -9.33 -9.76 -14.01
N ILE A 50 -8.98 -8.47 -14.05
CA ILE A 50 -9.83 -7.41 -14.59
C ILE A 50 -10.08 -7.61 -16.09
N ARG A 51 -9.06 -7.99 -16.87
CA ARG A 51 -9.22 -8.34 -18.30
C ARG A 51 -10.20 -9.49 -18.50
N GLY A 52 -10.15 -10.50 -17.64
CA GLY A 52 -11.10 -11.62 -17.66
C GLY A 52 -12.53 -11.19 -17.34
N GLU A 53 -12.72 -10.29 -16.39
CA GLU A 53 -14.03 -9.72 -16.03
C GLU A 53 -14.57 -8.74 -17.10
N HIS A 54 -13.66 -8.04 -17.80
CA HIS A 54 -13.98 -7.00 -18.78
C HIS A 54 -13.18 -7.17 -20.09
N PRO A 55 -13.55 -8.12 -20.97
CA PRO A 55 -12.78 -8.44 -22.17
C PRO A 55 -12.61 -7.32 -23.19
N HIS A 56 -13.46 -6.29 -23.12
CA HIS A 56 -13.46 -5.14 -24.03
C HIS A 56 -12.86 -3.88 -23.41
N ALA A 57 -12.40 -3.95 -22.15
CA ALA A 57 -11.78 -2.81 -21.49
C ALA A 57 -10.45 -2.47 -22.16
N THR A 58 -10.23 -1.18 -22.38
CA THR A 58 -8.94 -0.63 -22.77
C THR A 58 -7.94 -0.73 -21.62
N ASN A 59 -6.64 -0.65 -21.94
CA ASN A 59 -5.60 -0.61 -20.90
C ASN A 59 -5.81 0.54 -19.91
N ALA A 60 -6.29 1.70 -20.37
CA ALA A 60 -6.55 2.85 -19.50
C ALA A 60 -7.69 2.56 -18.50
N GLU A 61 -8.75 1.88 -18.93
CA GLU A 61 -9.85 1.47 -18.08
C GLU A 61 -9.43 0.39 -17.07
N ILE A 62 -8.56 -0.54 -17.48
CA ILE A 62 -7.97 -1.54 -16.59
C ILE A 62 -7.17 -0.86 -15.48
N GLU A 63 -6.27 0.09 -15.82
CA GLU A 63 -5.51 0.83 -14.81
C GLU A 63 -6.41 1.65 -13.89
N ALA A 64 -7.49 2.25 -14.42
CA ALA A 64 -8.46 2.98 -13.60
C ALA A 64 -9.14 2.06 -12.57
N GLU A 65 -9.49 0.83 -12.97
CA GLU A 65 -10.11 -0.16 -12.08
C GLU A 65 -9.10 -0.72 -11.05
N VAL A 66 -7.84 -0.96 -11.42
CA VAL A 66 -6.77 -1.31 -10.47
C VAL A 66 -6.65 -0.24 -9.38
N ASN A 67 -6.56 1.03 -9.78
CA ASN A 67 -6.45 2.15 -8.84
C ASN A 67 -7.68 2.25 -7.92
N ARG A 68 -8.89 2.05 -8.47
CA ARG A 68 -10.12 2.02 -7.68
C ARG A 68 -10.09 0.91 -6.62
N ARG A 69 -9.68 -0.31 -6.97
CA ARG A 69 -9.59 -1.44 -6.04
C ARG A 69 -8.57 -1.19 -4.92
N LEU A 70 -7.41 -0.64 -5.25
CA LEU A 70 -6.40 -0.24 -4.25
C LEU A 70 -6.92 0.86 -3.32
N ALA A 71 -7.63 1.86 -3.84
CA ALA A 71 -8.24 2.91 -3.03
C ALA A 71 -9.31 2.37 -2.07
N ILE A 72 -10.14 1.41 -2.51
CA ILE A 72 -11.10 0.72 -1.65
C ILE A 72 -10.36 -0.02 -0.53
N ARG A 73 -9.31 -0.79 -0.86
CA ARG A 73 -8.54 -1.52 0.15
C ARG A 73 -7.91 -0.57 1.17
N ARG A 74 -7.28 0.50 0.71
CA ARG A 74 -6.70 1.53 1.57
C ARG A 74 -7.74 2.14 2.50
N ARG A 75 -8.93 2.45 1.98
CA ARG A 75 -10.04 2.97 2.79
C ARG A 75 -10.49 1.97 3.86
N ILE A 76 -10.54 0.68 3.54
CA ILE A 76 -10.88 -0.38 4.52
C ILE A 76 -9.82 -0.44 5.62
N ASP A 77 -8.53 -0.39 5.25
CA ASP A 77 -7.42 -0.46 6.19
C ASP A 77 -7.37 0.80 7.09
N GLU A 78 -7.60 1.99 6.53
CA GLU A 78 -7.56 3.27 7.25
C GLU A 78 -8.79 3.51 8.12
N HIS A 79 -9.98 3.09 7.69
CA HIS A 79 -11.24 3.32 8.40
C HIS A 79 -11.80 2.09 9.14
N GLY A 80 -11.03 0.99 9.17
CA GLY A 80 -11.22 -0.11 10.13
C GLY A 80 -12.52 -0.89 10.01
N ILE A 81 -13.16 -0.93 8.83
CA ILE A 81 -14.42 -1.68 8.65
C ILE A 81 -14.20 -3.20 8.83
N TYR A 82 -12.95 -3.67 8.71
CA TYR A 82 -12.53 -5.00 9.11
C TYR A 82 -11.42 -4.92 10.17
N ARG A 83 -11.77 -4.93 11.46
CA ARG A 83 -10.88 -5.56 12.45
C ARG A 83 -10.92 -7.05 12.17
N SER A 84 -9.83 -7.64 11.68
CA SER A 84 -9.66 -9.09 11.83
C SER A 84 -9.62 -9.35 13.32
N VAL A 85 -10.67 -9.97 13.85
CA VAL A 85 -10.60 -10.64 15.15
C VAL A 85 -9.63 -11.80 14.93
N THR A 86 -8.42 -11.67 15.44
CA THR A 86 -7.48 -12.78 15.61
C THR A 86 -6.72 -12.55 16.90
#